data_AF-A0A6J1PZM9-F1
#
_entry.id   AF-A0A6J1PZM9-F1
#
_cell.length_a   1.000
_cell.length_b   1.000
_cell.length_c   1.000
_cell.angle_alpha   90.00
_cell.angle_beta   90.00
_cell.angle_gamma   90.00
#
_symmetry.space_group_name_H-M   'P 1'
#
loop_
_entity.id
_entity.type
_entity.pdbx_description
1 polymer ?
#
loop_
_entity_poly.entity_id
_entity_poly.type
_entity_poly.pdbx_seq_one_letter_code
_entity_poly.pdbx_strand_id
1 'polypeptide(L)'
;MVMGILDIYGFEIFQKNSFEQFCINFCNEKLQQLFIQLTLKSEQEEYLREGITWENIEYFNNKIICDLIEEKYKGIISLMDEECLRPGEPTDMSFLEKLNVNLKNHPHYISHKKADIQTQKIMGRDEFRLVHYAGDVTYNVRGFLEKNNDLLFRDLREIMSHTTNSITKSVFDVKDLTSKKRPETAITQFKNSLNNLVEILMGKEPSYIRCIKPNDFKMASK
;
A
#
# COMPACT_ATOMS: atom_id res chain seq x y z
N MET A 1 16.80 20.78 -15.54
CA MET A 1 15.83 21.00 -14.45
C MET A 1 14.48 20.52 -14.96
N VAL A 2 13.82 19.58 -14.26
CA VAL A 2 12.52 19.04 -14.67
C VAL A 2 11.51 19.41 -13.59
N MET A 3 10.40 20.03 -13.97
CA MET A 3 9.25 20.25 -13.09
C MET A 3 8.28 19.09 -13.31
N GLY A 4 8.11 18.25 -12.29
CA GLY A 4 7.19 17.12 -12.33
C GLY A 4 5.92 17.41 -11.55
N ILE A 5 4.78 16.98 -12.07
CA ILE A 5 3.51 16.97 -11.34
C ILE A 5 3.17 15.50 -11.08
N LEU A 6 2.97 15.16 -9.81
CA LEU A 6 2.52 13.84 -9.39
C LEU A 6 1.08 13.97 -8.90
N ASP A 7 0.15 13.37 -9.63
CA ASP A 7 -1.26 13.24 -9.25
C ASP A 7 -1.49 11.82 -8.71
N ILE A 8 -2.03 11.72 -7.50
CA ILE A 8 -2.25 10.46 -6.79
C ILE A 8 -3.67 10.43 -6.25
N TYR A 9 -4.23 9.23 -6.18
CA TYR A 9 -5.48 8.97 -5.47
C TYR A 9 -5.33 9.27 -3.97
N GLY A 10 -6.36 9.87 -3.39
CA GLY A 10 -6.44 10.14 -1.96
C GLY A 10 -6.73 8.88 -1.14
N PHE A 11 -6.67 9.02 0.18
CA PHE A 11 -7.00 7.97 1.14
C PHE A 11 -8.47 7.54 1.02
N GLU A 12 -8.75 6.23 1.08
CA GLU A 12 -10.09 5.65 0.91
C GLU A 12 -10.56 4.90 2.17
N ILE A 13 -11.76 5.27 2.66
CA ILE A 13 -12.45 4.56 3.74
C ILE A 13 -13.89 4.32 3.31
N PHE A 14 -14.18 3.11 2.86
CA PHE A 14 -15.52 2.68 2.47
C PHE A 14 -16.15 1.76 3.52
N GLN A 15 -17.45 1.48 3.35
CA GLN A 15 -18.15 0.48 4.16
C GLN A 15 -17.56 -0.92 3.98
N LYS A 16 -17.00 -1.22 2.80
CA LYS A 16 -16.31 -2.47 2.49
C LYS A 16 -15.01 -2.12 1.77
N ASN A 17 -13.89 -2.35 2.44
CA ASN A 17 -12.56 -2.14 1.88
C ASN A 17 -11.95 -3.50 1.51
N SER A 18 -11.37 -3.61 0.33
CA SER A 18 -10.71 -4.83 -0.14
C SER A 18 -9.23 -4.56 -0.44
N PHE A 19 -8.59 -5.45 -1.19
CA PHE A 19 -7.18 -5.39 -1.56
C PHE A 19 -6.81 -4.07 -2.26
N GLU A 20 -7.71 -3.53 -3.08
CA GLU A 20 -7.48 -2.27 -3.81
C GLU A 20 -7.34 -1.08 -2.85
N GLN A 21 -8.27 -0.94 -1.89
CA GLN A 21 -8.17 0.10 -0.85
C GLN A 21 -6.93 -0.10 0.01
N PHE A 22 -6.54 -1.35 0.29
CA PHE A 22 -5.31 -1.64 1.02
C PHE A 22 -4.07 -1.10 0.28
N CYS A 23 -3.97 -1.33 -1.03
CA CYS A 23 -2.90 -0.75 -1.87
C CYS A 23 -2.93 0.79 -1.88
N ILE A 24 -4.12 1.37 -2.05
CA ILE A 24 -4.33 2.83 -2.09
C ILE A 24 -3.89 3.47 -0.78
N ASN A 25 -4.32 2.92 0.35
CA ASN A 25 -4.02 3.45 1.68
C ASN A 25 -2.55 3.21 2.05
N PHE A 26 -1.95 2.09 1.65
CA PHE A 26 -0.51 1.87 1.80
C PHE A 26 0.34 2.90 1.03
N CYS A 27 -0.04 3.23 -0.21
CA CYS A 27 0.60 4.31 -0.96
C CYS A 27 0.51 5.64 -0.21
N ASN A 28 -0.68 6.00 0.28
CA ASN A 28 -0.88 7.22 1.05
C ASN A 28 -0.08 7.25 2.35
N GLU A 29 0.04 6.12 3.08
CA GLU A 29 0.92 6.01 4.25
C GLU A 29 2.39 6.31 3.92
N LYS A 30 2.90 5.73 2.82
CA LYS A 30 4.28 5.92 2.37
C LYS A 30 4.55 7.39 1.99
N LEU A 31 3.62 8.01 1.29
CA LEU A 31 3.74 9.41 0.87
C LEU A 31 3.56 10.37 2.05
N GLN A 32 2.71 10.04 3.02
CA GLN A 32 2.58 10.80 4.25
C GLN A 32 3.84 10.70 5.11
N GLN A 33 4.46 9.51 5.23
CA GLN A 33 5.75 9.35 5.89
C GLN A 33 6.84 10.19 5.22
N LEU A 34 6.90 10.17 3.88
CA LEU A 34 7.84 10.98 3.12
C LEU A 34 7.62 12.48 3.34
N PHE A 35 6.37 12.94 3.32
CA PHE A 35 5.99 14.32 3.58
C PHE A 35 6.47 14.79 4.96
N ILE A 36 6.19 14.01 6.00
CA ILE A 36 6.59 14.33 7.39
C ILE A 36 8.12 14.41 7.48
N GLN A 37 8.83 13.42 6.93
CA GLN A 37 10.29 13.37 6.97
C GLN A 37 10.93 14.57 6.26
N LEU A 38 10.48 14.91 5.05
CA LEU A 38 11.04 16.03 4.28
C LEU A 38 10.71 17.38 4.91
N THR A 39 9.49 17.55 5.41
CA THR A 39 9.05 18.80 6.06
C THR A 39 9.86 19.05 7.33
N LEU A 40 9.95 18.06 8.22
CA LEU A 40 10.71 18.20 9.47
C LEU A 40 12.19 18.46 9.21
N LYS A 41 12.79 17.76 8.24
CA LYS A 41 14.19 17.98 7.87
C LYS A 41 14.41 19.41 7.34
N SER A 42 13.54 19.89 6.46
CA SER A 42 13.62 21.24 5.90
C SER A 42 13.51 22.32 6.99
N GLU A 43 12.56 22.17 7.92
CA GLU A 43 12.38 23.10 9.03
C GLU A 43 13.61 23.10 9.96
N GLN A 44 14.13 21.92 10.31
CA GLN A 44 15.34 21.80 11.14
C GLN A 44 16.57 22.49 10.49
N GLU A 45 16.75 22.30 9.19
CA GLU A 45 17.84 22.93 8.43
C GLU A 45 17.70 24.46 8.38
N GLU A 46 16.48 24.99 8.29
CA GLU A 46 16.22 26.43 8.31
C GLU A 46 16.48 27.04 9.70
N TYR A 47 16.02 26.39 10.77
CA TYR A 47 16.28 26.84 12.16
C TYR A 47 17.78 26.92 12.45
N LEU A 48 18.53 25.88 12.02
CA LEU A 48 19.99 25.86 12.14
C LEU A 48 20.67 27.00 11.38
N ARG A 49 20.17 27.32 10.16
CA ARG A 49 20.69 28.41 9.33
C ARG A 49 20.48 29.78 9.97
N GLU A 50 19.31 30.00 10.56
CA GLU A 50 18.95 31.25 11.23
C GLU A 50 19.52 31.36 12.66
N GLY A 51 20.20 30.32 13.16
CA GLY A 51 20.76 30.29 14.51
C GLY A 51 19.70 30.18 15.61
N ILE A 52 18.51 29.67 15.27
CA ILE A 52 17.38 29.47 16.19
C ILE A 52 17.49 28.08 16.81
N THR A 53 17.20 27.96 18.11
CA THR A 53 17.22 26.66 18.80
C THR A 53 16.03 25.82 18.37
N TRP A 54 16.29 24.57 17.96
CA TRP A 54 15.23 23.62 17.62
C TRP A 54 14.54 23.10 18.90
N GLU A 55 13.22 23.23 18.95
CA GLU A 55 12.39 22.58 19.96
C GLU A 55 11.80 21.29 19.38
N ASN A 56 11.89 20.19 20.13
CA ASN A 56 11.36 18.91 19.65
C ASN A 56 9.84 18.94 19.59
N ILE A 57 9.31 18.81 18.38
CA ILE A 57 7.88 18.71 18.11
C ILE A 57 7.47 17.24 18.19
N GLU A 58 6.46 16.93 19.00
CA GLU A 58 5.83 15.62 18.98
C GLU A 58 4.96 15.45 17.72
N TYR A 59 5.22 14.41 16.96
CA TYR A 59 4.44 14.06 15.78
C TYR A 59 4.24 12.54 15.70
N PHE A 60 3.20 12.13 15.00
CA PHE A 60 2.95 10.72 14.75
C PHE A 60 3.87 10.22 13.64
N ASN A 61 4.70 9.22 13.93
CA ASN A 61 5.62 8.63 12.96
C ASN A 61 4.95 7.48 12.20
N ASN A 62 4.48 7.76 10.98
CA ASN A 62 3.83 6.79 10.09
C ASN A 62 4.68 5.57 9.74
N LYS A 63 6.00 5.62 9.98
CA LYS A 63 6.91 4.50 9.73
C LYS A 63 6.45 3.21 10.39
N ILE A 64 5.85 3.27 11.58
CA ILE A 64 5.34 2.06 12.26
C ILE A 64 4.24 1.35 11.46
N ILE A 65 3.41 2.10 10.73
CA ILE A 65 2.34 1.54 9.87
C ILE A 65 2.94 1.05 8.55
N CYS A 66 3.90 1.79 7.98
CA CYS A 66 4.63 1.35 6.78
C CYS A 66 5.34 0.02 7.06
N ASP A 67 6.06 -0.10 8.17
CA ASP A 67 6.79 -1.30 8.56
C ASP A 67 5.83 -2.49 8.81
N LEU A 68 4.68 -2.26 9.46
CA LEU A 68 3.63 -3.27 9.60
C LEU A 68 3.21 -3.88 8.25
N ILE A 69 3.16 -3.06 7.20
CA ILE A 69 2.72 -3.50 5.87
C ILE A 69 3.87 -4.13 5.08
N GLU A 70 5.03 -3.47 5.02
CA GLU A 70 6.09 -3.76 4.04
C GLU A 70 7.34 -4.41 4.62
N GLU A 71 7.48 -4.56 5.95
CA GLU A 71 8.67 -5.14 6.56
C GLU A 71 8.96 -6.53 5.99
N LYS A 72 10.22 -6.76 5.64
CA LYS A 72 10.65 -8.03 5.05
C LYS A 72 10.45 -9.16 6.05
N TYR A 73 9.84 -10.26 5.61
CA TYR A 73 9.56 -11.48 6.39
C TYR A 73 8.51 -11.34 7.50
N LYS A 74 8.05 -10.13 7.84
CA LYS A 74 7.11 -9.91 8.96
C LYS A 74 5.88 -9.09 8.58
N GLY A 75 6.01 -8.19 7.60
CA GLY A 75 4.94 -7.33 7.16
C GLY A 75 3.83 -8.10 6.46
N ILE A 76 2.64 -7.49 6.41
CA ILE A 76 1.44 -8.05 5.77
C ILE A 76 1.74 -8.54 4.35
N ILE A 77 2.52 -7.78 3.57
CA ILE A 77 2.93 -8.15 2.21
C ILE A 77 3.71 -9.46 2.20
N SER A 78 4.72 -9.59 3.07
CA SER A 78 5.55 -10.80 3.15
C SER A 78 4.70 -12.01 3.54
N LEU A 79 3.80 -11.84 4.51
CA LEU A 79 2.91 -12.91 4.97
C LEU A 79 1.92 -13.35 3.87
N MET A 80 1.43 -12.40 3.08
CA MET A 80 0.53 -12.64 1.95
C MET A 80 1.24 -13.41 0.83
N ASP A 81 2.46 -13.00 0.48
CA ASP A 81 3.26 -13.67 -0.55
C ASP A 81 3.60 -15.09 -0.14
N GLU A 82 4.02 -15.30 1.11
CA GLU A 82 4.27 -16.65 1.62
C GLU A 82 3.00 -17.52 1.58
N GLU A 83 1.83 -16.95 1.85
CA GLU A 83 0.57 -17.67 1.78
C GLU A 83 0.21 -18.06 0.33
N CYS A 84 0.46 -17.19 -0.64
CA CYS A 84 0.31 -17.49 -2.07
C CYS A 84 1.28 -18.58 -2.57
N LEU A 85 2.42 -18.76 -1.88
CA LEU A 85 3.47 -19.72 -2.25
C LEU A 85 3.37 -21.06 -1.51
N ARG A 86 2.51 -21.16 -0.48
CA ARG A 86 2.45 -22.35 0.37
C ARG A 86 1.95 -23.59 -0.40
N PRO A 87 2.44 -24.79 -0.08
CA PRO A 87 1.87 -26.02 -0.61
C PRO A 87 0.46 -26.27 -0.08
N GLY A 88 -0.44 -26.78 -0.92
CA GLY A 88 -1.86 -26.99 -0.62
C GLY A 88 -2.77 -25.93 -1.24
N GLU A 89 -4.04 -25.90 -0.83
CA GLU A 89 -4.98 -24.85 -1.27
C GLU A 89 -4.91 -23.65 -0.30
N PRO A 90 -4.33 -22.52 -0.71
CA PRO A 90 -4.33 -21.30 0.10
C PRO A 90 -5.73 -20.68 0.09
N THR A 91 -6.16 -20.16 1.24
CA THR A 91 -7.48 -19.54 1.41
C THR A 91 -7.33 -18.18 2.08
N ASP A 92 -8.24 -17.25 1.80
CA ASP A 92 -8.22 -15.93 2.45
C ASP A 92 -8.34 -16.04 3.98
N MET A 93 -9.06 -17.04 4.48
CA MET A 93 -9.17 -17.29 5.92
C MET A 93 -7.87 -17.79 6.53
N SER A 94 -7.11 -18.63 5.82
CA SER A 94 -5.80 -19.07 6.31
C SER A 94 -4.78 -17.93 6.29
N PHE A 95 -4.86 -17.04 5.29
CA PHE A 95 -4.13 -15.78 5.29
C PHE A 95 -4.47 -14.93 6.53
N LEU A 96 -5.77 -14.73 6.81
CA LEU A 96 -6.21 -13.96 7.97
C LEU A 96 -5.73 -14.55 9.30
N GLU A 97 -5.80 -15.87 9.46
CA GLU A 97 -5.27 -16.52 10.67
C GLU A 97 -3.76 -16.34 10.78
N LYS A 98 -3.02 -16.39 9.67
CA LYS A 98 -1.59 -16.08 9.64
C LYS A 98 -1.30 -14.65 10.07
N LEU A 99 -2.06 -13.67 9.61
CA LEU A 99 -1.96 -12.28 10.10
C LEU A 99 -2.27 -12.21 11.61
N ASN A 100 -3.34 -12.85 12.06
CA ASN A 100 -3.75 -12.87 13.47
C ASN A 100 -2.67 -13.45 14.38
N VAL A 101 -1.94 -14.47 13.95
CA VAL A 101 -0.88 -15.08 14.74
C VAL A 101 0.36 -14.18 14.81
N ASN A 102 0.79 -13.64 13.67
CA ASN A 102 2.04 -12.90 13.55
C ASN A 102 1.94 -11.44 14.01
N LEU A 103 0.78 -10.80 13.84
CA LEU A 103 0.58 -9.36 14.07
C LEU A 103 -0.25 -9.05 15.32
N LYS A 104 -0.65 -10.05 16.12
CA LYS A 104 -1.51 -9.89 17.31
C LYS A 104 -1.09 -8.80 18.29
N ASN A 105 0.22 -8.55 18.42
CA ASN A 105 0.76 -7.61 19.41
C ASN A 105 1.03 -6.22 18.82
N HIS A 106 0.85 -6.04 17.51
CA HIS A 106 1.12 -4.76 16.86
C HIS A 106 0.01 -3.75 17.21
N PRO A 107 0.35 -2.51 17.64
CA PRO A 107 -0.65 -1.53 18.07
C PRO A 107 -1.60 -1.09 16.95
N HIS A 108 -1.11 -1.09 15.71
CA HIS A 108 -1.91 -0.72 14.52
C HIS A 108 -2.59 -1.89 13.83
N TYR A 109 -2.59 -3.09 14.43
CA TYR A 109 -3.29 -4.26 13.90
C TYR A 109 -4.36 -4.74 14.90
N ILE A 110 -5.60 -4.81 14.43
CA ILE A 110 -6.75 -5.25 15.22
C ILE A 110 -7.40 -6.43 14.49
N SER A 111 -7.50 -7.57 15.19
CA SER A 111 -8.24 -8.74 14.73
C SER A 111 -9.59 -8.85 15.43
N HIS A 112 -10.56 -9.51 14.81
CA HIS A 112 -11.87 -9.76 15.40
C HIS A 112 -11.76 -10.35 16.82
N LYS A 113 -10.89 -11.34 17.00
CA LYS A 113 -10.67 -12.04 18.28
C LYS A 113 -10.12 -11.13 19.39
N LYS A 114 -9.34 -10.10 19.06
CA LYS A 114 -8.70 -9.19 20.02
C LYS A 114 -9.47 -7.87 20.20
N ALA A 115 -10.33 -7.54 19.24
CA ALA A 115 -11.09 -6.31 19.25
C ALA A 115 -12.03 -6.22 20.47
N ASP A 116 -12.34 -5.00 20.89
CA ASP A 116 -13.33 -4.76 21.94
C ASP A 116 -14.76 -5.14 21.50
N ILE A 117 -15.69 -5.24 22.45
CA ILE A 117 -17.07 -5.70 22.18
C ILE A 117 -17.76 -4.80 21.14
N GLN A 118 -17.46 -3.50 21.13
CA GLN A 118 -18.06 -2.56 20.17
C GLN A 118 -17.53 -2.81 18.76
N THR A 119 -16.22 -2.98 18.61
CA THR A 119 -15.59 -3.28 17.33
C THR A 119 -15.99 -4.65 16.81
N GLN A 120 -16.11 -5.67 17.67
CA GLN A 120 -16.57 -7.00 17.28
C GLN A 120 -17.98 -7.04 16.69
N LYS A 121 -18.84 -6.07 17.03
CA LYS A 121 -20.21 -5.95 16.48
C LYS A 121 -20.23 -5.39 15.05
N ILE A 122 -19.26 -4.55 14.71
CA ILE A 122 -19.18 -3.89 13.40
C ILE A 122 -18.18 -4.56 12.45
N MET A 123 -17.25 -5.36 12.99
CA MET A 123 -16.21 -6.05 12.25
C MET A 123 -16.61 -7.51 12.04
N GLY A 124 -16.47 -8.00 10.81
CA GLY A 124 -16.68 -9.40 10.44
C GLY A 124 -15.56 -10.32 10.93
N ARG A 125 -15.81 -11.63 10.90
CA ARG A 125 -14.81 -12.66 11.25
C ARG A 125 -13.76 -12.86 10.16
N ASP A 126 -14.09 -12.48 8.93
CA ASP A 126 -13.29 -12.48 7.71
C ASP A 126 -12.65 -11.10 7.46
N GLU A 127 -12.45 -10.32 8.52
CA GLU A 127 -11.92 -8.96 8.42
C GLU A 127 -10.74 -8.76 9.39
N PHE A 128 -9.85 -7.84 9.03
CA PHE A 128 -8.86 -7.26 9.92
C PHE A 128 -8.96 -5.74 9.86
N ARG A 129 -8.54 -5.04 10.91
CA ARG A 129 -8.53 -3.57 10.94
C ARG A 129 -7.11 -3.06 11.11
N LEU A 130 -6.78 -2.04 10.34
CA LEU A 130 -5.55 -1.27 10.50
C LEU A 130 -5.88 0.13 10.99
N VAL A 131 -5.09 0.60 11.95
CA VAL A 131 -5.16 1.97 12.46
C VAL A 131 -4.21 2.81 11.62
N HIS A 132 -4.73 3.49 10.61
CA HIS A 132 -3.95 4.35 9.70
C HIS A 132 -3.81 5.77 10.24
N TYR A 133 -2.93 6.58 9.64
CA TYR A 133 -2.81 8.01 9.99
C TYR A 133 -4.10 8.81 9.78
N ALA A 134 -4.91 8.41 8.80
CA ALA A 134 -6.16 9.06 8.43
C ALA A 134 -7.39 8.47 9.14
N GLY A 135 -7.21 7.40 9.92
CA GLY A 135 -8.27 6.74 10.66
C GLY A 135 -8.27 5.21 10.54
N ASP A 136 -9.16 4.58 11.28
CA ASP A 136 -9.30 3.13 11.30
C ASP A 136 -9.97 2.62 10.01
N VAL A 137 -9.35 1.63 9.36
CA VAL A 137 -9.89 1.00 8.15
C VAL A 137 -10.02 -0.50 8.38
N THR A 138 -11.24 -1.01 8.21
CA THR A 138 -11.54 -2.45 8.25
C THR A 138 -11.50 -3.01 6.83
N TYR A 139 -10.66 -4.01 6.61
CA TYR A 139 -10.47 -4.70 5.33
C TYR A 139 -11.04 -6.11 5.39
N ASN A 140 -11.82 -6.47 4.37
CA ASN A 140 -12.34 -7.82 4.20
C ASN A 140 -11.36 -8.66 3.39
N VAL A 141 -10.90 -9.79 3.93
CA VAL A 141 -9.84 -10.61 3.29
C VAL A 141 -10.30 -11.33 2.04
N ARG A 142 -11.60 -11.40 1.76
CA ARG A 142 -12.15 -12.14 0.62
C ARG A 142 -11.55 -11.63 -0.70
N GLY A 143 -10.97 -12.55 -1.45
CA GLY A 143 -10.33 -12.29 -2.74
C GLY A 143 -8.92 -11.68 -2.62
N PHE A 144 -8.35 -11.52 -1.43
CA PHE A 144 -6.99 -10.97 -1.29
C PHE A 144 -5.95 -11.84 -2.00
N LEU A 145 -6.01 -13.16 -1.81
CA LEU A 145 -5.02 -14.06 -2.41
C LEU A 145 -5.21 -14.17 -3.92
N GLU A 146 -6.45 -14.18 -4.41
CA GLU A 146 -6.75 -14.17 -5.84
C GLU A 146 -6.21 -12.89 -6.51
N LYS A 147 -6.51 -11.72 -5.94
CA LYS A 147 -6.04 -10.42 -6.45
C LYS A 147 -4.53 -10.24 -6.34
N ASN A 148 -3.90 -10.86 -5.34
CA ASN A 148 -2.44 -10.83 -5.20
C ASN A 148 -1.73 -11.79 -6.17
N ASN A 149 -2.40 -12.89 -6.55
CA ASN A 149 -1.90 -13.85 -7.52
C ASN A 149 -2.02 -13.27 -8.94
N ASP A 150 -1.05 -12.46 -9.33
CA ASP A 150 -0.86 -11.96 -10.69
C ASP A 150 -0.31 -13.06 -11.62
N LEU A 151 -1.06 -14.16 -11.75
CA LEU A 151 -0.64 -15.34 -12.50
C LEU A 151 -0.90 -15.14 -14.00
N LEU A 152 0.06 -14.53 -14.69
CA LEU A 152 0.16 -14.67 -16.14
C LEU A 152 0.93 -15.94 -16.50
N PHE A 153 0.20 -17.01 -16.81
CA PHE A 153 0.81 -18.26 -17.24
C PHE A 153 1.66 -18.09 -18.51
N ARG A 154 2.77 -18.82 -18.58
CA ARG A 154 3.70 -18.76 -19.72
C ARG A 154 3.02 -19.08 -21.04
N ASP A 155 2.12 -20.05 -21.06
CA ASP A 155 1.40 -20.48 -22.26
C ASP A 155 0.52 -19.35 -22.82
N LEU A 156 -0.13 -18.58 -21.94
CA LEU A 156 -0.89 -17.39 -22.33
C LEU A 156 0.03 -16.33 -22.92
N ARG A 157 1.20 -16.10 -22.30
CA ARG A 157 2.20 -15.15 -22.79
C ARG A 157 2.75 -15.55 -24.17
N GLU A 158 3.01 -16.84 -24.37
CA GLU A 158 3.49 -17.39 -25.63
C GLU A 158 2.47 -17.18 -26.76
N ILE A 159 1.21 -17.55 -26.53
CA ILE A 159 0.14 -17.33 -27.51
C ILE A 159 0.02 -15.85 -27.87
N MET A 160 0.04 -14.96 -26.87
CA MET A 160 -0.10 -13.52 -27.09
C MET A 160 1.10 -12.93 -27.84
N SER A 161 2.29 -13.50 -27.72
CA SER A 161 3.49 -13.06 -28.45
C SER A 161 3.43 -13.35 -29.97
N HIS A 162 2.59 -14.31 -30.39
CA HIS A 162 2.39 -14.69 -31.79
C HIS A 162 1.21 -13.98 -32.47
N THR A 163 0.55 -13.08 -31.77
CA THR A 163 -0.53 -12.27 -32.34
C THR A 163 -0.07 -11.42 -33.53
N THR A 164 -0.98 -11.20 -34.48
CA THR A 164 -0.78 -10.27 -35.61
C THR A 164 -1.08 -8.82 -35.23
N ASN A 165 -1.70 -8.58 -34.06
CA ASN A 165 -2.00 -7.25 -33.57
C ASN A 165 -0.72 -6.55 -33.09
N SER A 166 -0.38 -5.41 -33.69
CA SER A 166 0.85 -4.66 -33.38
C SER A 166 0.92 -4.18 -31.93
N ILE A 167 -0.20 -3.77 -31.35
CA ILE A 167 -0.28 -3.29 -29.97
C ILE A 167 0.00 -4.44 -29.02
N THR A 168 -0.71 -5.56 -29.16
CA THR A 168 -0.51 -6.74 -28.32
C THR A 168 0.92 -7.28 -28.44
N LYS A 169 1.48 -7.30 -29.65
CA LYS A 169 2.87 -7.73 -29.88
C LYS A 169 3.90 -6.81 -29.21
N SER A 170 3.63 -5.51 -29.07
CA SER A 170 4.49 -4.58 -28.32
C SER A 170 4.43 -4.77 -26.80
N VAL A 171 3.32 -5.32 -26.28
CA VAL A 171 3.14 -5.59 -24.84
C VAL A 171 3.74 -6.95 -24.45
N PHE A 172 3.64 -7.96 -25.33
CA PHE A 172 4.11 -9.32 -25.10
C PHE A 172 5.35 -9.65 -25.95
N ASP A 173 6.51 -9.11 -25.57
CA ASP A 173 7.78 -9.37 -26.27
C ASP A 173 8.25 -10.82 -26.04
N VAL A 174 8.64 -11.49 -27.13
CA VAL A 174 9.18 -12.85 -27.16
C VAL A 174 10.44 -12.97 -26.27
N LYS A 175 11.20 -11.88 -26.11
CA LYS A 175 12.40 -11.85 -25.24
C LYS A 175 12.08 -12.19 -23.78
N ASP A 176 10.89 -11.84 -23.31
CA ASP A 176 10.50 -12.08 -21.94
C ASP A 176 10.17 -13.54 -21.62
N LEU A 177 10.01 -14.38 -22.65
CA LEU A 177 9.77 -15.83 -22.52
C LEU A 177 11.03 -16.61 -22.08
N THR A 178 12.18 -15.94 -22.04
CA THR A 178 13.47 -16.52 -21.62
C THR A 178 13.65 -16.53 -20.10
N SER A 179 12.93 -15.67 -19.37
CA SER A 179 13.02 -15.62 -17.91
C SER A 179 12.32 -16.84 -17.29
N LYS A 180 13.07 -17.62 -16.51
CA LYS A 180 12.52 -18.70 -15.66
C LYS A 180 12.12 -18.23 -14.26
N LYS A 181 12.28 -16.94 -13.95
CA LYS A 181 11.93 -16.39 -12.63
C LYS A 181 10.40 -16.34 -12.52
N ARG A 182 9.85 -16.86 -11.43
CA ARG A 182 8.42 -16.71 -11.14
C ARG A 182 8.08 -15.22 -11.08
N PRO A 183 6.96 -14.79 -11.70
CA PRO A 183 6.51 -13.40 -11.57
C PRO A 183 6.29 -13.05 -10.09
N GLU A 184 6.62 -11.81 -9.75
CA GLU A 184 6.32 -11.25 -8.43
C GLU A 184 4.80 -11.13 -8.29
N THR A 185 4.29 -11.24 -7.07
CA THR A 185 2.88 -11.01 -6.77
C THR A 185 2.49 -9.55 -7.02
N ALA A 186 1.20 -9.29 -7.23
CA ALA A 186 0.70 -7.93 -7.52
C ALA A 186 1.14 -6.93 -6.44
N ILE A 187 1.04 -7.31 -5.15
CA ILE A 187 1.39 -6.42 -4.05
C ILE A 187 2.89 -6.17 -3.95
N THR A 188 3.74 -7.15 -4.28
CA THR A 188 5.19 -6.96 -4.28
C THR A 188 5.64 -6.10 -5.45
N GLN A 189 5.05 -6.27 -6.64
CA GLN A 189 5.26 -5.36 -7.77
C GLN A 189 4.86 -3.93 -7.37
N PHE A 190 3.67 -3.75 -6.78
CA PHE A 190 3.18 -2.46 -6.31
C PHE A 190 4.11 -1.80 -5.27
N LYS A 191 4.55 -2.57 -4.26
CA LYS A 191 5.53 -2.11 -3.26
C LYS A 191 6.83 -1.64 -3.91
N ASN A 192 7.35 -2.41 -4.86
CA ASN A 192 8.59 -2.06 -5.57
C ASN A 192 8.40 -0.75 -6.38
N SER A 193 7.28 -0.61 -7.09
CA SER A 193 6.92 0.63 -7.79
C SER A 193 6.81 1.83 -6.85
N LEU A 194 6.20 1.67 -5.67
CA LEU A 194 6.10 2.73 -4.67
C LEU A 194 7.45 3.13 -4.10
N ASN A 195 8.34 2.17 -3.81
CA ASN A 195 9.68 2.47 -3.33
C ASN A 195 10.48 3.27 -4.38
N ASN A 196 10.42 2.86 -5.65
CA ASN A 196 11.04 3.61 -6.74
C ASN A 196 10.47 5.03 -6.86
N LEU A 197 9.15 5.20 -6.70
CA LEU A 197 8.52 6.52 -6.70
C LEU A 197 9.05 7.40 -5.55
N VAL A 198 9.13 6.85 -4.33
CA VAL A 198 9.65 7.56 -3.17
C VAL A 198 11.10 8.00 -3.38
N GLU A 199 11.96 7.13 -3.94
CA GLU A 199 13.34 7.48 -4.28
C GLU A 199 13.41 8.63 -5.29
N ILE A 200 12.57 8.60 -6.33
CA ILE A 200 12.47 9.66 -7.34
C ILE A 200 12.05 10.99 -6.72
N LEU A 201 11.16 10.98 -5.72
CA LEU A 201 10.68 12.17 -5.02
C LEU A 201 11.73 12.72 -4.04
N MET A 202 12.45 11.85 -3.33
CA MET A 202 13.53 12.25 -2.42
C MET A 202 14.67 13.00 -3.13
N GLY A 203 14.87 12.74 -4.42
CA GLY A 203 15.86 13.44 -5.25
C GLY A 203 15.40 14.79 -5.80
N LYS A 204 14.24 15.33 -5.38
CA LYS A 204 13.67 16.60 -5.87
C LYS A 204 13.23 17.49 -4.71
N GLU A 205 13.05 18.77 -5.02
CA GLU A 205 12.39 19.73 -4.12
C GLU A 205 10.87 19.55 -4.23
N PRO A 206 10.17 19.19 -3.14
CA PRO A 206 8.76 18.93 -3.19
C PRO A 206 7.93 20.21 -3.01
N SER A 207 6.75 20.24 -3.61
CA SER A 207 5.68 21.20 -3.31
C SER A 207 4.36 20.44 -3.25
N TYR A 208 3.50 20.78 -2.30
CA TYR A 208 2.31 19.99 -2.00
C TYR A 208 1.03 20.80 -2.21
N ILE A 209 0.05 20.19 -2.87
CA ILE A 209 -1.30 20.73 -3.03
C ILE A 209 -2.28 19.71 -2.44
N ARG A 210 -3.06 20.12 -1.44
CA ARG A 210 -4.13 19.30 -0.86
C ARG A 210 -5.49 19.76 -1.37
N CYS A 211 -6.06 19.00 -2.28
CA CYS A 211 -7.40 19.26 -2.81
C CYS A 211 -8.46 18.74 -1.84
N ILE A 212 -9.40 19.60 -1.44
CA ILE A 212 -10.52 19.23 -0.55
C ILE A 212 -11.82 19.36 -1.34
N LYS A 213 -12.62 18.29 -1.35
CA LYS A 213 -13.96 18.30 -1.96
C LYS A 213 -14.94 18.96 -0.97
N PRO A 214 -15.59 20.09 -1.33
CA PRO A 214 -16.45 20.82 -0.39
C PRO A 214 -17.80 20.14 -0.13
N ASN A 215 -18.31 19.35 -1.09
CA ASN A 215 -19.51 18.53 -0.95
C ASN A 215 -19.54 17.42 -2.00
N ASP A 216 -20.31 16.36 -1.73
CA ASP A 216 -20.46 15.21 -2.64
C ASP A 216 -21.29 15.53 -3.89
N PHE A 217 -22.14 16.57 -3.82
CA PHE A 217 -23.08 16.93 -4.88
C PHE A 217 -22.47 17.84 -5.96
N LYS A 218 -21.19 18.21 -5.83
CA LYS A 218 -20.49 19.13 -6.74
C LYS A 218 -21.20 20.48 -6.92
N MET A 219 -21.87 20.98 -5.87
CA MET A 219 -22.60 22.25 -5.89
C MET A 219 -21.75 23.39 -5.31
N ALA A 220 -21.91 24.60 -5.84
CA ALA A 220 -21.41 25.80 -5.19
C ALA A 220 -22.30 26.19 -4.00
N SER A 221 -21.71 26.83 -2.98
CA SER A 221 -22.48 27.52 -1.94
C SER A 221 -23.36 28.60 -2.61
N LYS A 222 -24.66 28.60 -2.32
CA LYS A 222 -25.58 29.65 -2.81
C LYS A 222 -25.29 31.00 -2.16
#